data_AF-A0A930B7S8-F1
#
_entry.id   AF-A0A930B7S8-F1
#
_cell.length_a   1.000
_cell.length_b   1.000
_cell.length_c   1.000
_cell.angle_alpha   90.00
_cell.angle_beta   90.00
_cell.angle_gamma   90.00
#
_symmetry.space_group_name_H-M   'P 1'
#
loop_
_entity.id
_entity.type
_entity.pdbx_description
1 polymer ?
#
loop_
_entity_poly.entity_id
_entity_poly.type
_entity_poly.pdbx_seq_one_letter_code
_entity_poly.pdbx_strand_id
1 'polypeptide(L)'
;MNRLAGISYKQLAELAERYPDENQGMSLVIVFIVPDESAKKKALSLCHFLDRQGIKAGLFFAGHQSVLSNRVEALARIRAADSFVIVTKDLEESGLFAHAARCMEKQGLIIYEGALTRKLITCVTKMEISSFFAEESVFSYPVYADTKNDIFCLAALCLYAVHGGGTILEAADEIRKMLRN
;
A
#
# COMPACT_ATOMS: atom_id res chain seq x y z
N MET A 1 3.05 -19.80 18.15
CA MET A 1 4.29 -19.25 18.76
C MET A 1 4.91 -18.27 17.77
N ASN A 2 4.73 -16.96 17.99
CA ASN A 2 5.30 -15.91 17.14
C ASN A 2 6.82 -15.81 17.35
N ARG A 3 7.61 -16.18 16.34
CA ARG A 3 9.09 -16.14 16.35
C ARG A 3 9.66 -14.71 16.19
N LEU A 4 9.07 -13.71 16.84
CA LEU A 4 9.47 -12.30 16.69
C LEU A 4 9.92 -11.61 17.98
N ALA A 5 10.09 -12.37 19.07
CA ALA A 5 10.86 -11.87 20.20
C ALA A 5 12.35 -11.77 19.77
N GLY A 6 12.79 -10.63 19.22
CA GLY A 6 14.21 -10.28 19.17
C GLY A 6 14.78 -9.60 17.92
N ILE A 7 14.01 -9.35 16.85
CA ILE A 7 14.53 -8.64 15.67
C ILE A 7 14.08 -7.18 15.71
N SER A 8 15.04 -6.25 15.76
CA SER A 8 14.79 -4.81 15.69
C SER A 8 14.33 -4.38 14.29
N TYR A 9 13.63 -3.24 14.19
CA TYR A 9 13.18 -2.68 12.91
C TYR A 9 14.33 -2.48 11.91
N LYS A 10 15.51 -2.11 12.40
CA LYS A 10 16.72 -1.94 11.58
C LYS A 10 17.17 -3.28 10.96
N GLN A 11 17.18 -4.35 11.75
CA GLN A 11 17.57 -5.68 11.27
C GLN A 11 16.61 -6.23 10.21
N LEU A 12 15.31 -5.86 10.26
CA LEU A 12 14.36 -6.23 9.21
C LEU A 12 14.68 -5.54 7.87
N ALA A 13 15.03 -4.26 7.90
CA ALA A 13 15.46 -3.53 6.71
C ALA A 13 16.76 -4.10 6.14
N GLU A 14 17.75 -4.40 7.01
CA GLU A 14 19.02 -5.04 6.60
C GLU A 14 18.82 -6.43 5.98
N LEU A 15 17.84 -7.20 6.46
CA LEU A 15 17.50 -8.50 5.85
C LEU A 15 16.88 -8.34 4.46
N ALA A 16 16.11 -7.27 4.23
CA ALA A 16 15.48 -6.98 2.94
C ALA A 16 16.49 -6.56 1.86
N GLU A 17 17.68 -6.05 2.25
CA GLU A 17 18.78 -5.76 1.34
C GLU A 17 19.37 -7.02 0.68
N ARG A 18 19.17 -8.19 1.28
CA ARG A 18 19.70 -9.47 0.76
C ARG A 18 18.82 -10.11 -0.32
N TYR A 19 17.64 -9.57 -0.55
CA TYR A 19 16.69 -10.08 -1.55
C TYR A 19 16.91 -9.41 -2.90
N PRO A 20 16.67 -10.13 -4.01
CA PRO A 20 16.79 -9.57 -5.35
C PRO A 20 15.81 -8.41 -5.57
N ASP A 21 16.24 -7.43 -6.36
CA ASP A 21 15.46 -6.22 -6.67
C ASP A 21 14.41 -6.48 -7.76
N GLU A 22 13.47 -7.40 -7.51
CA GLU A 22 12.47 -7.83 -8.50
C GLU A 22 11.55 -6.70 -9.00
N ASN A 23 11.41 -5.62 -8.23
CA ASN A 23 10.59 -4.46 -8.59
C ASN A 23 11.41 -3.24 -9.04
N GLN A 24 12.67 -3.43 -9.41
CA GLN A 24 13.49 -2.33 -9.90
C GLN A 24 12.86 -1.69 -11.14
N GLY A 25 12.68 -0.36 -11.10
CA GLY A 25 12.04 0.40 -12.18
C GLY A 25 10.50 0.40 -12.15
N MET A 26 9.88 -0.14 -11.09
CA MET A 26 8.46 0.03 -10.82
C MET A 26 8.22 1.37 -10.11
N SER A 27 7.24 2.14 -10.60
CA SER A 27 6.80 3.39 -9.97
C SER A 27 6.10 3.13 -8.64
N LEU A 28 5.45 1.98 -8.50
CA LEU A 28 4.67 1.62 -7.33
C LEU A 28 4.82 0.12 -7.03
N VAL A 29 4.85 -0.24 -5.76
CA VAL A 29 4.49 -1.59 -5.32
C VAL A 29 3.28 -1.56 -4.42
N ILE A 30 2.35 -2.49 -4.63
CA ILE A 30 1.20 -2.70 -3.77
C ILE A 30 1.36 -4.03 -3.05
N VAL A 31 1.43 -3.97 -1.73
CA VAL A 31 1.63 -5.12 -0.85
C VAL A 31 0.32 -5.39 -0.13
N PHE A 32 -0.27 -6.55 -0.39
CA PHE A 32 -1.44 -7.05 0.30
C PHE A 32 -1.00 -8.00 1.40
N ILE A 33 -1.25 -7.61 2.65
CA ILE A 33 -1.08 -8.44 3.86
C ILE A 33 -2.47 -8.75 4.40
N VAL A 34 -3.28 -9.38 3.55
CA VAL A 34 -4.66 -9.74 3.86
C VAL A 34 -4.88 -11.21 3.51
N PRO A 35 -5.62 -11.97 4.35
CA PRO A 35 -5.80 -13.40 4.15
C PRO A 35 -6.82 -13.76 3.04
N ASP A 36 -7.36 -12.79 2.30
CA ASP A 36 -8.50 -12.99 1.41
C ASP A 36 -8.11 -13.12 -0.07
N GLU A 37 -8.46 -14.26 -0.69
CA GLU A 37 -8.31 -14.51 -2.13
C GLU A 37 -9.13 -13.54 -3.00
N SER A 38 -10.21 -12.97 -2.46
CA SER A 38 -10.99 -11.94 -3.15
C SER A 38 -10.16 -10.68 -3.45
N ALA A 39 -9.16 -10.39 -2.60
CA ALA A 39 -8.24 -9.28 -2.79
C ALA A 39 -7.36 -9.46 -4.03
N LYS A 40 -7.02 -10.70 -4.42
CA LYS A 40 -6.18 -10.96 -5.60
C LYS A 40 -6.83 -10.52 -6.91
N LYS A 41 -8.11 -10.85 -7.11
CA LYS A 41 -8.84 -10.44 -8.32
C LYS A 41 -9.01 -8.92 -8.40
N LYS A 42 -9.28 -8.27 -7.27
CA LYS A 42 -9.38 -6.81 -7.18
C LYS A 42 -8.04 -6.14 -7.48
N ALA A 43 -6.95 -6.67 -6.93
CA ALA A 43 -5.60 -6.17 -7.14
C ALA A 43 -5.12 -6.30 -8.60
N LEU A 44 -5.42 -7.40 -9.29
CA LEU A 44 -5.13 -7.53 -10.72
C LEU A 44 -5.88 -6.49 -11.55
N SER A 45 -7.16 -6.27 -11.25
CA SER A 45 -7.97 -5.24 -11.92
C SER A 45 -7.42 -3.84 -11.67
N LEU A 46 -6.94 -3.57 -10.45
CA LEU A 46 -6.27 -2.33 -10.08
C LEU A 46 -4.97 -2.13 -10.88
N CYS A 47 -4.12 -3.15 -11.01
CA CYS A 47 -2.90 -3.03 -11.81
C CYS A 47 -3.20 -2.73 -13.28
N HIS A 48 -4.19 -3.40 -13.87
CA HIS A 48 -4.62 -3.07 -15.24
C HIS A 48 -5.13 -1.63 -15.36
N PHE A 49 -5.81 -1.11 -14.33
CA PHE A 49 -6.23 0.29 -14.31
C PHE A 49 -5.04 1.24 -14.22
N LEU A 50 -4.08 0.99 -13.32
CA LEU A 50 -2.89 1.81 -13.11
C LEU A 50 -1.97 1.83 -14.34
N ASP A 51 -1.81 0.69 -15.01
CA ASP A 51 -1.01 0.58 -16.23
C ASP A 51 -1.56 1.47 -17.36
N ARG A 52 -2.90 1.56 -17.49
CA ARG A 52 -3.55 2.49 -18.42
C ARG A 52 -3.30 3.97 -18.09
N GLN A 53 -2.97 4.27 -16.84
CA GLN A 53 -2.57 5.61 -16.40
C GLN A 53 -1.05 5.83 -16.49
N GLY A 54 -0.29 4.87 -17.05
CA GLY A 54 1.16 4.94 -17.16
C GLY A 54 1.91 4.63 -15.86
N ILE A 55 1.23 4.11 -14.84
CA ILE A 55 1.83 3.75 -13.55
C ILE A 55 2.19 2.26 -13.57
N LYS A 56 3.49 1.97 -13.59
CA LYS A 56 4.00 0.60 -13.47
C LYS A 56 3.93 0.13 -12.02
N ALA A 57 2.94 -0.70 -11.72
CA ALA A 57 2.68 -1.21 -10.38
C ALA A 57 3.01 -2.71 -10.26
N GLY A 58 3.91 -3.06 -9.33
CA GLY A 58 4.12 -4.45 -8.90
C GLY A 58 3.12 -4.87 -7.82
N LEU A 59 2.67 -6.12 -7.84
CA LEU A 59 1.83 -6.70 -6.79
C LEU A 59 2.59 -7.72 -5.96
N PHE A 60 2.42 -7.67 -4.65
CA PHE A 60 2.90 -8.70 -3.75
C PHE A 60 1.81 -9.09 -2.75
N PHE A 61 1.53 -10.40 -2.66
CA PHE A 61 0.59 -10.94 -1.68
C PHE A 61 1.38 -11.67 -0.60
N ALA A 62 1.64 -10.97 0.50
CA ALA A 62 2.07 -11.60 1.72
C ALA A 62 0.86 -12.36 2.27
N GLY A 63 0.87 -13.70 2.18
CA GLY A 63 -0.22 -14.56 2.66
C GLY A 63 -0.44 -14.48 4.19
N HIS A 64 -0.66 -15.62 4.85
CA HIS A 64 -0.94 -15.60 6.30
C HIS A 64 0.17 -14.90 7.13
N GLN A 65 -0.27 -14.04 8.06
CA GLN A 65 0.44 -12.94 8.74
C GLN A 65 1.69 -13.29 9.58
N SER A 66 2.11 -14.55 9.70
CA SER A 66 3.09 -14.96 10.72
C SER A 66 4.47 -15.37 10.20
N VAL A 67 4.79 -15.15 8.91
CA VAL A 67 6.06 -15.61 8.34
C VAL A 67 7.01 -14.43 8.10
N LEU A 68 8.14 -14.44 8.82
CA LEU A 68 9.22 -13.45 8.69
C LEU A 68 9.66 -13.26 7.23
N SER A 69 9.69 -14.33 6.42
CA SER A 69 10.05 -14.26 5.00
C SER A 69 9.13 -13.32 4.21
N ASN A 70 7.81 -13.37 4.45
CA ASN A 70 6.86 -12.52 3.74
C ASN A 70 7.08 -11.04 4.08
N ARG A 71 7.44 -10.73 5.32
CA ARG A 71 7.74 -9.35 5.75
C ARG A 71 9.02 -8.84 5.12
N VAL A 72 10.06 -9.66 5.12
CA VAL A 72 11.35 -9.31 4.51
C VAL A 72 11.20 -9.14 2.99
N GLU A 73 10.47 -10.02 2.33
CA GLU A 73 10.21 -9.90 0.89
C GLU A 73 9.36 -8.65 0.57
N ALA A 74 8.32 -8.36 1.36
CA ALA A 74 7.54 -7.12 1.22
C ALA A 74 8.45 -5.88 1.34
N LEU A 75 9.33 -5.85 2.33
CA LEU A 75 10.29 -4.75 2.50
C LEU A 75 11.28 -4.67 1.32
N ALA A 76 11.73 -5.80 0.77
CA ALA A 76 12.62 -5.81 -0.38
C ALA A 76 11.92 -5.26 -1.63
N ARG A 77 10.66 -5.64 -1.84
CA ARG A 77 9.81 -5.12 -2.92
C ARG A 77 9.59 -3.61 -2.79
N ILE A 78 9.38 -3.12 -1.57
CA ILE A 78 9.26 -1.68 -1.26
C ILE A 78 10.59 -0.96 -1.49
N ARG A 79 11.72 -1.57 -1.11
CA ARG A 79 13.06 -1.03 -1.34
C ARG A 79 13.33 -0.83 -2.84
N ALA A 80 12.89 -1.75 -3.70
CA ALA A 80 13.16 -1.71 -5.12
C ALA A 80 12.25 -0.76 -5.94
N ALA A 81 11.07 -0.40 -5.42
CA ALA A 81 10.11 0.50 -6.09
C ALA A 81 10.27 1.98 -5.66
N ASP A 82 9.76 2.92 -6.47
CA ASP A 82 9.83 4.36 -6.15
C ASP A 82 8.89 4.74 -4.99
N SER A 83 7.71 4.13 -4.94
CA SER A 83 6.70 4.36 -3.90
C SER A 83 5.97 3.07 -3.55
N PHE A 84 5.22 3.07 -2.44
CA PHE A 84 4.49 1.87 -2.00
C PHE A 84 3.09 2.15 -1.47
N VAL A 85 2.23 1.13 -1.54
CA VAL A 85 0.98 1.03 -0.80
C VAL A 85 0.93 -0.32 -0.11
N ILE A 86 0.74 -0.34 1.21
CA ILE A 86 0.48 -1.57 1.97
C ILE A 86 -0.99 -1.60 2.39
N VAL A 87 -1.65 -2.72 2.20
CA VAL A 87 -2.99 -2.99 2.73
C VAL A 87 -2.88 -4.09 3.77
N THR A 88 -3.24 -3.80 5.03
CA THR A 88 -3.15 -4.77 6.13
C THR A 88 -4.36 -4.68 7.07
N LYS A 89 -4.63 -5.78 7.78
CA LYS A 89 -5.58 -5.83 8.91
C LYS A 89 -4.88 -5.93 10.26
N ASP A 90 -3.55 -5.91 10.28
CA ASP A 90 -2.73 -5.96 11.49
C ASP A 90 -2.13 -4.57 11.77
N LEU A 91 -2.54 -3.99 12.89
CA LEU A 91 -2.09 -2.66 13.31
C LEU A 91 -0.61 -2.66 13.74
N GLU A 92 -0.12 -3.75 14.34
CA GLU A 92 1.28 -3.88 14.75
C GLU A 92 2.19 -3.95 13.52
N GLU A 93 1.81 -4.74 12.52
CA GLU A 93 2.53 -4.79 11.24
C GLU A 93 2.54 -3.42 10.56
N SER A 94 1.43 -2.68 10.60
CA SER A 94 1.39 -1.33 10.01
C SER A 94 2.46 -0.40 10.58
N GLY A 95 2.69 -0.42 11.90
CA GLY A 95 3.72 0.38 12.56
C GLY A 95 5.13 -0.08 12.20
N LEU A 96 5.34 -1.40 12.11
CA LEU A 96 6.61 -1.99 11.71
C LEU A 96 7.00 -1.58 10.29
N PHE A 97 6.08 -1.69 9.34
CA PHE A 97 6.33 -1.28 7.96
C PHE A 97 6.52 0.23 7.83
N ALA A 98 5.75 1.05 8.57
CA ALA A 98 5.91 2.50 8.54
C ALA A 98 7.33 2.91 8.96
N HIS A 99 7.81 2.35 10.07
CA HIS A 99 9.14 2.66 10.57
C HIS A 99 10.24 2.16 9.62
N ALA A 100 10.16 0.91 9.15
CA ALA A 100 11.14 0.34 8.24
C ALA A 100 11.19 1.10 6.90
N ALA A 101 10.03 1.44 6.33
CA ALA A 101 9.96 2.22 5.10
C ALA A 101 10.57 3.62 5.25
N ARG A 102 10.33 4.30 6.39
CA ARG A 102 11.00 5.59 6.68
C ARG A 102 12.51 5.43 6.79
N CYS A 103 13.00 4.39 7.46
CA CYS A 103 14.44 4.11 7.55
C CYS A 103 15.09 3.84 6.19
N MET A 104 14.33 3.31 5.23
CA MET A 104 14.75 3.13 3.84
C MET A 104 14.53 4.38 2.97
N GLU A 105 14.15 5.52 3.57
CA GLU A 105 13.81 6.77 2.89
C GLU A 105 12.73 6.61 1.80
N LYS A 106 11.79 5.68 2.02
CA LYS A 106 10.69 5.43 1.10
C LYS A 106 9.50 6.30 1.43
N GLN A 107 8.73 6.60 0.39
CA GLN A 107 7.45 7.28 0.48
C GLN A 107 6.32 6.35 0.08
N GLY A 108 5.18 6.47 0.74
CA GLY A 108 4.05 5.61 0.47
C GLY A 108 2.98 5.67 1.53
N LEU A 109 2.01 4.75 1.41
CA LEU A 109 0.85 4.68 2.28
C LEU A 109 0.71 3.30 2.89
N ILE A 110 0.18 3.26 4.11
CA ILE A 110 -0.28 2.04 4.75
C ILE A 110 -1.74 2.21 5.11
N ILE A 111 -2.56 1.29 4.63
CA ILE A 111 -4.01 1.29 4.80
C ILE A 111 -4.36 0.15 5.75
N TYR A 112 -4.87 0.51 6.93
CA TYR A 112 -5.38 -0.44 7.89
C TYR A 112 -6.90 -0.62 7.70
N GLU A 113 -7.29 -1.83 7.29
CA GLU A 113 -8.68 -2.20 6.98
C GLU A 113 -9.41 -2.88 8.16
N GLY A 114 -8.88 -2.82 9.38
CA GLY A 114 -9.49 -3.45 10.54
C GLY A 114 -10.57 -2.63 11.25
N ALA A 115 -10.86 -1.40 10.79
CA ALA A 115 -11.86 -0.52 11.39
C ALA A 115 -13.15 -0.46 10.54
N LEU A 116 -14.30 -0.72 11.16
CA LEU A 116 -15.58 -0.98 10.49
C LEU A 116 -16.19 0.21 9.73
N THR A 117 -15.81 1.45 10.06
CA THR A 117 -16.45 2.66 9.50
C THR A 117 -15.48 3.67 8.90
N ARG A 118 -14.18 3.55 9.19
CA ARG A 118 -13.13 4.47 8.73
C ARG A 118 -11.86 3.68 8.49
N LYS A 119 -11.16 3.96 7.40
CA LYS A 119 -9.82 3.40 7.16
C LYS A 119 -8.80 4.28 7.88
N LEU A 120 -7.91 3.68 8.66
CA LEU A 120 -6.73 4.37 9.18
C LEU A 120 -5.67 4.36 8.07
N ILE A 121 -5.27 5.55 7.64
CA ILE A 121 -4.25 5.73 6.61
C ILE A 121 -3.04 6.35 7.28
N THR A 122 -1.89 5.70 7.09
CA THR A 122 -0.59 6.19 7.53
C THR A 122 0.21 6.61 6.30
N CYS A 123 0.49 7.90 6.21
CA CYS A 123 1.43 8.47 5.25
C CYS A 123 2.84 8.30 5.77
N VAL A 124 3.70 7.73 4.93
CA VAL A 124 5.13 7.62 5.20
C VAL A 124 5.84 8.48 4.19
N THR A 125 6.62 9.44 4.67
CA THR A 125 7.51 10.26 3.85
C THR A 125 8.94 10.15 4.40
N LYS A 126 9.90 10.74 3.68
CA LYS A 126 11.29 10.83 4.16
C LYS A 126 11.41 11.63 5.46
N MET A 127 10.52 12.61 5.69
CA MET A 127 10.61 13.53 6.84
C MET A 127 9.78 13.07 8.03
N GLU A 128 8.58 12.55 7.77
CA GLU A 128 7.60 12.26 8.81
C GLU A 128 6.74 11.05 8.50
N ILE A 129 6.16 10.50 9.57
CA ILE A 129 5.06 9.55 9.52
C ILE A 129 3.87 10.25 10.15
N SER A 130 2.76 10.33 9.42
CA SER A 130 1.51 10.91 9.89
C SER A 130 0.36 9.95 9.61
N SER A 131 -0.61 9.92 10.53
CA SER A 131 -1.76 9.03 10.41
C SER A 131 -3.05 9.80 10.59
N PHE A 132 -4.07 9.46 9.80
CA PHE A 132 -5.40 10.04 9.90
C PHE A 132 -6.46 9.00 9.55
N PHE A 133 -7.66 9.22 10.06
CA PHE A 133 -8.82 8.43 9.67
C PHE A 133 -9.48 9.06 8.45
N ALA A 134 -9.83 8.24 7.48
CA ALA A 134 -10.60 8.66 6.34
C ALA A 134 -11.88 7.83 6.21
N GLU A 135 -13.00 8.50 5.99
CA GLU A 135 -14.28 7.87 5.70
C GLU A 135 -14.28 7.34 4.27
N GLU A 136 -14.99 6.25 4.01
CA GLU A 136 -15.11 5.70 2.65
C GLU A 136 -15.74 6.70 1.68
N SER A 137 -16.59 7.59 2.18
CA SER A 137 -17.22 8.68 1.43
C SER A 137 -16.21 9.60 0.74
N VAL A 138 -15.05 9.85 1.37
CA VAL A 138 -13.95 10.67 0.83
C VAL A 138 -13.48 10.13 -0.52
N PHE A 139 -13.43 8.80 -0.61
CA PHE A 139 -12.97 8.06 -1.77
C PHE A 139 -14.11 7.57 -2.64
N SER A 140 -15.37 7.67 -2.20
CA SER A 140 -16.49 7.05 -2.90
C SER A 140 -16.75 7.67 -4.28
N TYR A 141 -17.16 6.81 -5.21
CA TYR A 141 -17.53 7.15 -6.58
C TYR A 141 -19.01 6.86 -6.82
N PRO A 142 -19.87 7.88 -6.96
CA PRO A 142 -21.33 7.72 -6.99
C PRO A 142 -21.87 6.92 -8.19
N VAL A 143 -21.03 6.65 -9.20
CA VAL A 143 -21.40 5.96 -10.43
C VAL A 143 -21.36 4.43 -10.28
N TYR A 144 -20.71 3.90 -9.23
CA TYR A 144 -20.47 2.46 -9.10
C TYR A 144 -21.02 1.88 -7.79
N ALA A 145 -21.76 0.77 -7.90
CA ALA A 145 -22.17 -0.05 -6.76
C ALA A 145 -20.97 -0.88 -6.23
N ASP A 146 -20.71 -0.72 -4.93
CA ASP A 146 -19.80 -1.44 -4.02
C ASP A 146 -18.48 -1.97 -4.60
N THR A 147 -18.49 -3.10 -5.30
CA THR A 147 -17.25 -3.82 -5.65
C THR A 147 -16.26 -3.08 -6.54
N LYS A 148 -16.75 -2.21 -7.44
CA LYS A 148 -15.87 -1.35 -8.26
C LYS A 148 -15.43 -0.11 -7.50
N ASN A 149 -16.24 0.32 -6.53
CA ASN A 149 -15.95 1.48 -5.69
C ASN A 149 -14.64 1.25 -4.91
N ASP A 150 -14.47 0.06 -4.32
CA ASP A 150 -13.24 -0.36 -3.63
C ASP A 150 -11.96 -0.19 -4.46
N ILE A 151 -12.01 -0.57 -5.75
CA ILE A 151 -10.86 -0.52 -6.66
C ILE A 151 -10.49 0.94 -6.93
N PHE A 152 -11.46 1.81 -7.16
CA PHE A 152 -11.22 3.22 -7.44
C PHE A 152 -10.78 3.98 -6.19
N CYS A 153 -11.28 3.59 -5.01
CA CYS A 153 -10.78 4.11 -3.74
C CYS A 153 -9.29 3.79 -3.57
N LEU A 154 -8.90 2.54 -3.83
CA LEU A 154 -7.51 2.12 -3.76
C LEU A 154 -6.65 2.75 -4.87
N ALA A 155 -7.21 2.98 -6.06
CA ALA A 155 -6.52 3.67 -7.15
C ALA A 155 -6.19 5.12 -6.80
N ALA A 156 -7.10 5.87 -6.16
CA ALA A 156 -6.83 7.22 -5.70
C ALA A 156 -5.69 7.26 -4.66
N LEU A 157 -5.66 6.27 -3.76
CA LEU A 157 -4.57 6.13 -2.79
C LEU A 157 -3.24 5.79 -3.48
N CYS A 158 -3.25 4.91 -4.48
CA CYS A 158 -2.06 4.61 -5.28
C CYS A 158 -1.55 5.85 -6.03
N LEU A 159 -2.45 6.65 -6.60
CA LEU A 159 -2.11 7.87 -7.31
C LEU A 159 -1.50 8.91 -6.37
N TYR A 160 -2.11 9.10 -5.19
CA TYR A 160 -1.57 9.96 -4.14
C TYR A 160 -0.18 9.51 -3.68
N ALA A 161 0.03 8.19 -3.51
CA ALA A 161 1.33 7.64 -3.11
C ALA A 161 2.43 7.90 -4.15
N VAL A 162 2.10 7.85 -5.44
CA VAL A 162 3.06 8.05 -6.55
C VAL A 162 3.39 9.52 -6.76
N HIS A 163 2.39 10.41 -6.72
CA HIS A 163 2.60 11.83 -7.05
C HIS A 163 3.20 12.64 -5.91
N GLY A 164 3.04 12.23 -4.65
CA GLY A 164 3.76 12.79 -3.51
C GLY A 164 3.55 14.30 -3.25
N GLY A 165 2.60 14.93 -3.94
CA GLY A 165 2.25 16.34 -3.82
C GLY A 165 0.78 16.53 -4.18
N GLY A 166 0.06 17.30 -3.35
CA GLY A 166 -1.39 17.47 -3.43
C GLY A 166 -2.12 16.83 -2.24
N THR A 167 -3.43 16.75 -2.32
CA THR A 167 -4.29 16.11 -1.32
C THR A 167 -4.88 14.82 -1.87
N ILE A 168 -5.26 13.91 -0.97
CA ILE A 168 -6.01 12.69 -1.35
C ILE A 168 -7.31 13.02 -2.10
N LEU A 169 -7.95 14.15 -1.80
CA LEU A 169 -9.15 14.61 -2.50
C LEU A 169 -8.86 14.94 -3.97
N GLU A 170 -7.71 15.57 -4.26
CA GLU A 170 -7.29 15.85 -5.63
C GLU A 170 -7.02 14.56 -6.40
N ALA A 171 -6.34 13.59 -5.79
CA ALA A 171 -6.14 12.27 -6.38
C ALA A 171 -7.48 11.54 -6.64
N ALA A 172 -8.43 11.63 -5.71
CA ALA A 172 -9.77 11.08 -5.90
C ALA A 172 -10.52 11.78 -7.04
N ASP A 173 -10.40 13.11 -7.15
CA ASP A 173 -11.01 13.89 -8.23
C ASP A 173 -10.43 13.56 -9.60
N GLU A 174 -9.13 13.27 -9.69
CA GLU A 174 -8.51 12.80 -10.94
C GLU A 174 -9.12 11.47 -11.40
N ILE A 175 -9.25 10.49 -10.50
CA ILE A 175 -9.92 9.23 -10.80
C ILE A 175 -11.39 9.49 -11.19
N ARG A 176 -12.11 10.41 -10.52
CA ARG A 176 -13.50 10.77 -10.88
C ARG A 176 -13.60 11.32 -12.29
N LYS A 177 -12.65 12.16 -12.70
CA LYS A 177 -12.58 12.72 -14.07
C LYS A 177 -12.31 11.62 -15.09
N MET A 178 -11.40 10.70 -14.79
CA MET A 178 -11.07 9.56 -15.65
C MET A 178 -12.27 8.63 -15.88
N LEU A 179 -13.16 8.48 -14.90
CA LEU A 179 -14.34 7.62 -15.00
C LEU A 179 -15.51 8.25 -15.76
N ARG A 180 -15.48 9.56 -16.00
CA ARG A 180 -16.51 10.28 -16.77
C ARG A 180 -16.24 10.29 -18.27
N ASN A 181 -15.01 9.96 -18.68
CA ASN A 181 -14.54 9.93 -20.06
C ASN A 181 -14.52 8.49 -20.60
#